data_AF-A0ABD0B861-F1
#
_entry.id   AF-A0ABD0B861-F1
#
_cell.length_a   1.000
_cell.length_b   1.000
_cell.length_c   1.000
_cell.angle_alpha   90.00
_cell.angle_beta   90.00
_cell.angle_gamma   90.00
#
_symmetry.space_group_name_H-M   'P 1'
#
loop_
_entity.id
_entity.type
_entity.pdbx_description
1 polymer ?
#
loop_
_entity_poly.entity_id
_entity_poly.type
_entity_poly.pdbx_seq_one_letter_code
_entity_poly.pdbx_strand_id
1 'polypeptide(L)' 'MSEQLLQQELAALIARHGLKHARVAELICTHADKSCSVRAVKAWLTDPDKPSARPCKEWALIALRRGLGYPDPEKPTI' A
#
# COMPACT_ATOMS: atom_id res chain seq x y z
N MET A 1 11.11 5.57 4.96
CA MET A 1 10.16 6.66 4.60
C MET A 1 9.36 7.11 5.82
N SER A 2 8.78 8.33 5.87
CA SER A 2 7.81 8.68 6.93
C SER A 2 6.47 7.97 6.72
N GLU A 3 5.70 7.74 7.78
CA GLU A 3 4.41 7.02 7.70
C GLU A 3 3.41 7.72 6.76
N GLN A 4 3.41 9.05 6.78
CA GLN A 4 2.55 9.87 5.92
C GLN A 4 2.93 9.76 4.45
N LEU A 5 4.24 9.70 4.13
CA LEU A 5 4.70 9.50 2.76
C LEU A 5 4.33 8.10 2.24
N LEU A 6 4.36 7.07 3.10
CA LEU A 6 3.92 5.72 2.76
C LEU A 6 2.43 5.67 2.44
N GLN A 7 1.60 6.36 3.22
CA GLN A 7 0.16 6.46 2.96
C GLN A 7 -0.15 7.21 1.65
N GLN A 8 0.53 8.34 1.42
CA GLN A 8 0.36 9.13 0.19
C GLN A 8 0.74 8.33 -1.06
N GLU A 9 1.85 7.61 -1.01
CA GLU A 9 2.30 6.75 -2.10
C GLU A 9 1.33 5.58 -2.35
N LEU A 10 0.79 4.97 -1.29
CA LEU A 10 -0.23 3.93 -1.44
C LEU A 10 -1.46 4.48 -2.15
N ALA A 11 -1.95 5.65 -1.73
CA ALA A 11 -3.09 6.31 -2.35
C ALA A 11 -2.81 6.67 -3.83
N ALA A 12 -1.61 7.17 -4.12
CA ALA A 12 -1.19 7.52 -5.48
C ALA A 12 -1.13 6.31 -6.41
N LEU A 13 -0.55 5.19 -5.97
CA LEU A 13 -0.51 3.94 -6.74
C LEU A 13 -1.91 3.39 -7.01
N ILE A 14 -2.79 3.43 -6.00
CA ILE A 14 -4.18 2.97 -6.14
C ILE A 14 -4.93 3.82 -7.18
N ALA A 15 -4.81 5.14 -7.10
CA ALA A 15 -5.46 6.05 -8.03
C ALA A 15 -4.89 5.91 -9.46
N ARG A 16 -3.56 5.86 -9.60
CA ARG A 16 -2.86 5.77 -10.89
C ARG A 16 -3.24 4.50 -11.66
N HIS A 17 -3.38 3.38 -10.97
CA HIS A 17 -3.68 2.08 -11.57
C HIS A 17 -5.17 1.69 -11.49
N GLY A 18 -6.03 2.56 -10.96
CA GLY A 18 -7.47 2.30 -10.81
C GLY A 18 -7.80 1.07 -9.95
N LEU A 19 -6.98 0.78 -8.94
CA LEU A 19 -7.07 -0.46 -8.18
C LEU A 19 -8.21 -0.42 -7.16
N LYS A 20 -8.95 -1.52 -7.06
CA LYS A 20 -9.85 -1.76 -5.92
C LYS A 20 -9.01 -2.19 -4.71
N HIS A 21 -9.40 -1.80 -3.49
CA HIS A 21 -8.70 -2.22 -2.26
C HIS A 21 -8.55 -3.75 -2.13
N ALA A 22 -9.49 -4.53 -2.66
CA ALA A 22 -9.39 -5.99 -2.71
C ALA A 22 -8.21 -6.46 -3.56
N ARG A 23 -8.02 -5.87 -4.75
CA ARG A 23 -6.91 -6.17 -5.64
C ARG A 23 -5.57 -5.74 -5.05
N VAL A 24 -5.54 -4.61 -4.35
CA VAL A 24 -4.35 -4.15 -3.62
C VAL A 24 -3.93 -5.18 -2.57
N ALA A 25 -4.87 -5.62 -1.73
CA ALA A 25 -4.60 -6.62 -0.70
C ALA A 25 -4.13 -7.95 -1.30
N GLU A 26 -4.75 -8.38 -2.41
CA GLU A 26 -4.35 -9.57 -3.15
C GLU A 26 -2.91 -9.45 -3.69
N LEU A 27 -2.57 -8.37 -4.40
CA LEU A 27 -1.22 -8.15 -4.93
C LEU A 27 -0.17 -8.13 -3.81
N ILE A 28 -0.48 -7.47 -2.69
CA ILE A 28 0.43 -7.44 -1.54
C ILE A 28 0.61 -8.85 -0.97
N CYS A 29 -0.46 -9.62 -0.78
CA CYS A 29 -0.37 -11.02 -0.34
C CYS A 29 0.46 -11.89 -1.28
N THR A 30 0.31 -11.72 -2.58
CA THR A 30 1.03 -12.52 -3.58
C THR A 30 2.53 -12.23 -3.60
N HIS A 31 2.93 -10.99 -3.32
CA HIS A 31 4.32 -10.53 -3.45
C HIS A 31 5.02 -10.22 -2.12
N ALA A 32 4.35 -10.47 -0.98
CA ALA A 32 4.92 -10.39 0.36
C ALA A 32 4.89 -11.75 1.05
N ASP A 33 5.85 -12.02 1.93
CA ASP A 33 5.83 -13.18 2.83
C ASP A 33 4.82 -13.02 3.99
N LYS A 34 3.84 -12.12 3.85
CA LYS A 34 2.89 -11.71 4.90
C LYS A 34 1.50 -11.58 4.32
N SER A 35 0.50 -12.01 5.07
CA SER A 35 -0.90 -11.79 4.71
C SER A 35 -1.29 -10.31 4.88
N CYS A 36 -2.06 -9.82 3.92
CA CYS A 36 -2.65 -8.48 3.88
C CYS A 36 -4.16 -8.60 3.68
N SER A 37 -4.93 -7.95 4.55
CA SER A 37 -6.39 -7.92 4.42
C SER A 37 -6.85 -6.59 3.81
N VAL A 38 -8.01 -6.60 3.15
CA VAL A 38 -8.66 -5.37 2.65
C VAL A 38 -8.88 -4.36 3.79
N ARG A 39 -9.14 -4.84 5.00
CA ARG A 39 -9.29 -4.00 6.20
C ARG A 39 -7.98 -3.28 6.56
N ALA A 40 -6.84 -3.95 6.41
CA ALA A 40 -5.53 -3.33 6.63
C ALA A 40 -5.29 -2.21 5.61
N VAL A 41 -5.53 -2.46 4.32
CA VAL A 41 -5.41 -1.43 3.26
C VAL A 41 -6.29 -0.22 3.56
N LYS A 42 -7.55 -0.44 3.95
CA LYS A 42 -8.44 0.66 4.35
C LYS A 42 -7.90 1.43 5.56
N ALA A 43 -7.43 0.73 6.60
CA ALA A 43 -6.88 1.35 7.80
C ALA A 43 -5.63 2.20 7.51
N TRP A 44 -4.83 1.82 6.50
CA TRP A 44 -3.66 2.56 6.04
C TRP A 44 -3.99 3.84 5.26
N LEU A 45 -5.15 3.86 4.61
CA LEU A 45 -5.65 5.02 3.85
C LEU A 45 -6.56 5.92 4.69
N THR A 46 -6.98 5.45 5.87
CA THR A 46 -7.78 6.23 6.81
C THR A 46 -7.02 7.48 7.23
N ASP A 47 -7.76 8.56 7.40
CA ASP A 47 -7.30 9.80 8.03
C ASP A 47 -6.55 9.52 9.35
N PRO A 48 -5.29 9.98 9.50
CA PRO A 48 -4.45 9.68 10.66
C PRO A 48 -5.05 10.13 12.00
N ASP A 49 -5.95 11.12 12.00
CA ASP A 49 -6.60 11.59 13.23
C ASP A 49 -7.70 10.63 13.74
N LYS A 50 -8.08 9.63 12.94
CA LYS A 50 -9.12 8.67 13.33
C LYS A 50 -8.54 7.53 14.16
N PRO A 51 -9.22 7.05 15.21
CA PRO A 51 -8.76 5.94 16.06
C PRO A 51 -8.52 4.61 15.32
N SER A 52 -9.12 4.45 14.14
CA SER A 52 -8.97 3.26 13.30
C SER A 52 -7.80 3.33 12.33
N ALA A 53 -7.12 4.47 12.24
CA ALA A 53 -5.96 4.66 11.39
C ALA A 53 -4.81 3.77 11.84
N ARG A 54 -4.11 3.21 10.87
CA ARG A 54 -2.90 2.42 11.09
C ARG A 54 -1.85 2.90 10.10
N PRO A 55 -0.57 2.95 10.47
CA PRO A 55 0.46 3.35 9.54
C PRO A 55 0.61 2.31 8.42
N CYS A 56 0.74 2.81 7.19
CA CYS A 56 1.11 1.98 6.04
C CYS A 56 2.54 1.47 6.25
N LYS A 57 2.76 0.17 6.02
CA LYS A 57 4.08 -0.43 6.20
C LYS A 57 4.87 -0.36 4.90
N GLU A 58 6.17 -0.05 4.99
CA GLU A 58 7.04 0.09 3.81
C GLU A 58 7.10 -1.19 2.96
N TRP A 59 7.19 -2.37 3.59
CA TRP A 59 7.16 -3.64 2.88
C TRP A 59 5.88 -3.87 2.06
N ALA A 60 4.75 -3.27 2.46
CA ALA A 60 3.49 -3.43 1.75
C ALA A 60 3.52 -2.66 0.42
N LEU A 61 4.13 -1.48 0.39
CA LEU A 61 4.37 -0.75 -0.86
C LEU A 61 5.35 -1.47 -1.77
N ILE A 62 6.44 -2.00 -1.22
CA ILE A 62 7.42 -2.77 -1.99
C ILE A 62 6.73 -3.97 -2.67
N ALA A 63 5.91 -4.72 -1.92
CA ALA A 63 5.15 -5.84 -2.47
C ALA A 63 4.13 -5.40 -3.53
N LEU A 64 3.41 -4.30 -3.29
CA LEU A 64 2.47 -3.75 -4.28
C LEU A 64 3.20 -3.34 -5.57
N ARG A 65 4.33 -2.63 -5.47
CA ARG A 65 5.14 -2.23 -6.63
C ARG A 65 5.68 -3.42 -7.42
N ARG A 66 6.11 -4.49 -6.73
CA ARG A 66 6.47 -5.77 -7.36
C ARG A 66 5.30 -6.35 -8.16
N GLY A 67 4.11 -6.41 -7.56
CA GLY A 67 2.90 -6.91 -8.23
C GLY A 67 2.40 -6.05 -9.39
N LEU A 68 2.79 -4.77 -9.42
CA LEU A 68 2.51 -3.84 -10.52
C LEU A 68 3.62 -3.82 -11.58
N GLY A 69 4.72 -4.57 -11.40
CA GLY A 69 5.80 -4.67 -12.37
C GLY A 69 6.77 -3.48 -12.39
N TYR A 70 6.91 -2.74 -11.29
CA TYR A 70 7.90 -1.66 -11.20
C TYR A 70 9.33 -2.22 -11.18
N PRO A 71 10.27 -1.61 -11.94
CA PRO A 71 11.65 -2.10 -12.03
C PRO A 71 12.42 -1.95 -10.70
N ASP A 72 12.15 -0.88 -9.94
CA ASP A 72 12.78 -0.60 -8.65
C ASP A 72 11.70 -0.49 -7.55
N PRO A 73 11.17 -1.59 -7.01
CA PRO A 73 10.05 -1.56 -6.07
C PRO A 73 10.39 -0.96 -4.70
N GLU A 74 11.67 -0.77 -4.39
CA GLU A 74 12.13 -0.13 -3.15
C GLU A 74 12.13 1.40 -3.23
N LYS A 75 12.15 1.96 -4.45
CA LYS A 75 12.16 3.41 -4.65
C LYS A 75 10.74 3.98 -4.70
N PRO A 76 10.48 5.12 -4.04
CA PRO A 76 9.23 5.86 -4.20
C PRO A 76 9.03 6.34 -5.63
N THR A 77 7.76 6.43 -6.03
CA THR A 77 7.35 6.79 -7.40
C THR A 77 6.59 8.12 -7.46
N ILE A 78 6.64 8.87 -6.36
CA ILE A 78 6.19 10.25 -6.17
C ILE A 78 7.29 11.05 -5.48
#